data_AF-A0A9P5HGD8-F1
#
_entry.id   AF-A0A9P5HGD8-F1
#
_cell.length_a   1.000
_cell.length_b   1.000
_cell.length_c   1.000
_cell.angle_alpha   90.00
_cell.angle_beta   90.00
_cell.angle_gamma   90.00
#
_symmetry.space_group_name_H-M   'P 1'
#
loop_
_entity.id
_entity.type
_entity.pdbx_description
1 polymer ?
#
loop_
_entity_poly.entity_id
_entity_poly.type
_entity_poly.pdbx_seq_one_letter_code
_entity_poly.pdbx_strand_id
1 'polypeptide(L)'
;MYVDSVREERFGDALWACYHMEGGVENGIIHSPPNPDLLVLDSLREDAISYKINDPDLYAEALLFYGRTSGTDGHPEVIEIIFEADSAEPAEAVDEEDEDGEDEDDEEDEEDEEDEEDGENDGGGR
;
A
#
# COMPACT_ATOMS: atom_id res chain seq x y z
N MET A 1 5.28 -4.34 30.24
CA MET A 1 6.23 -4.14 29.13
C MET A 1 6.00 -5.23 28.09
N TYR A 2 6.30 -4.97 26.82
CA TYR A 2 6.12 -5.91 25.69
C TYR A 2 6.46 -7.38 26.02
N VAL A 3 7.66 -7.62 26.56
CA VAL A 3 8.14 -8.98 26.88
C VAL A 3 7.28 -9.69 27.93
N ASP A 4 6.80 -8.95 28.94
CA ASP A 4 5.91 -9.51 29.96
C ASP A 4 4.53 -9.80 29.37
N SER A 5 4.02 -8.90 28.52
CA SER A 5 2.75 -9.08 27.81
C SER A 5 2.76 -10.34 26.96
N VAL A 6 3.82 -10.59 26.20
CA VAL A 6 3.98 -11.83 25.40
C VAL A 6 4.02 -13.07 26.30
N ARG A 7 4.74 -13.02 27.43
CA ARG A 7 4.87 -14.16 28.36
C ARG A 7 3.57 -14.49 29.09
N GLU A 8 2.74 -13.48 29.34
CA GLU A 8 1.46 -13.60 30.02
C GLU A 8 0.30 -13.84 29.04
N GLU A 9 0.61 -14.11 27.76
CA GLU A 9 -0.38 -14.28 26.68
C GLU A 9 -1.32 -13.06 26.55
N ARG A 10 -0.86 -11.87 26.95
CA ARG A 10 -1.52 -10.58 26.73
C ARG A 10 -1.08 -10.00 25.40
N PHE A 11 -1.58 -10.58 24.30
CA PHE A 11 -1.14 -10.23 22.96
C PHE A 11 -1.63 -8.86 22.48
N GLY A 12 -2.78 -8.38 22.95
CA GLY A 12 -3.26 -7.03 22.67
C GLY A 12 -2.30 -5.98 23.26
N ASP A 13 -1.91 -6.18 24.52
CA ASP A 13 -0.90 -5.34 25.18
C ASP A 13 0.47 -5.40 24.46
N ALA A 14 0.84 -6.57 23.93
CA ALA A 14 2.10 -6.73 23.20
C ALA A 14 2.08 -5.98 21.86
N LEU A 15 1.01 -6.13 21.07
CA LEU A 15 0.84 -5.41 19.81
C LEU A 15 0.73 -3.90 20.03
N TRP A 16 -0.05 -3.48 21.02
CA TRP A 16 -0.14 -2.07 21.41
C TRP A 16 1.24 -1.48 21.73
N ALA A 17 2.05 -2.22 22.50
CA ALA A 17 3.41 -1.82 22.80
C ALA A 17 4.29 -1.73 21.55
N CYS A 18 4.15 -2.63 20.55
CA CYS A 18 4.90 -2.57 19.30
C CYS A 18 4.70 -1.23 18.56
N TYR A 19 3.46 -0.78 18.38
CA TYR A 19 3.21 0.51 17.75
C TYR A 19 3.83 1.67 18.53
N HIS A 20 3.87 1.58 19.87
CA HIS A 20 4.47 2.61 20.71
C HIS A 20 6.00 2.51 20.83
N MET A 21 6.66 1.46 20.34
CA MET A 21 8.12 1.31 20.43
C MET A 21 8.88 2.22 19.48
N GLU A 22 8.27 2.66 18.38
CA GLU A 22 8.92 3.53 17.39
C GLU A 22 9.02 5.00 17.87
N GLY A 23 8.37 5.35 18.99
CA GLY A 23 8.49 6.67 19.62
C GLY A 23 7.74 7.80 18.90
N GLY A 24 6.97 7.48 17.87
CA GLY A 24 6.09 8.41 17.15
C GLY A 24 4.63 8.34 17.58
N VAL A 25 4.30 7.64 18.67
CA VAL A 25 2.93 7.43 19.10
C VAL A 25 2.63 8.10 20.43
N GLU A 26 1.69 9.03 20.43
CA GLU A 26 1.19 9.71 21.63
C GLU A 26 -0.31 9.47 21.77
N ASN A 27 -0.74 8.96 22.93
CA ASN A 27 -2.15 8.72 23.24
C ASN A 27 -2.90 7.89 22.16
N GLY A 28 -2.23 6.89 21.59
CA GLY A 28 -2.77 6.05 20.52
C GLY A 28 -2.82 6.71 19.13
N ILE A 29 -2.18 7.87 18.96
CA ILE A 29 -2.08 8.59 17.69
C ILE A 29 -0.63 8.51 17.20
N ILE A 30 -0.44 7.99 15.99
CA ILE A 30 0.81 7.96 15.26
C ILE A 30 1.00 9.35 14.62
N HIS A 31 2.00 10.09 15.11
CA HIS A 31 2.44 11.37 14.56
C HIS A 31 3.60 11.14 13.59
N SER A 32 3.33 11.27 12.29
CA SER A 32 4.33 11.02 11.24
C SER A 32 4.35 12.13 10.17
N PRO A 33 4.81 13.35 10.51
CA PRO A 33 4.90 14.42 9.52
C PRO A 33 5.83 14.04 8.36
N PRO A 34 5.47 14.32 7.09
CA PRO A 34 4.40 15.21 6.64
C PRO A 34 3.00 14.56 6.52
N ASN A 35 2.86 13.28 6.85
CA ASN A 35 1.59 12.56 6.78
C ASN A 35 0.61 13.03 7.88
N PRO A 36 -0.70 12.90 7.65
CA PRO A 36 -1.69 13.16 8.68
C PRO A 36 -1.51 12.23 9.88
N ASP A 37 -1.97 12.69 11.04
CA ASP A 37 -2.07 11.88 12.25
C ASP A 37 -2.97 10.68 11.99
N LEU A 38 -2.51 9.48 12.36
CA LEU A 38 -3.23 8.22 12.19
C LEU A 38 -3.48 7.57 13.54
N LEU A 39 -4.67 7.02 13.77
CA LEU A 39 -4.90 6.23 14.98
C LEU A 39 -4.21 4.87 14.85
N VAL A 40 -3.56 4.43 15.93
CA VAL A 40 -2.94 3.10 15.99
C VAL A 40 -3.92 2.00 15.61
N LEU A 41 -5.18 2.12 16.05
CA LEU A 41 -6.22 1.15 15.74
C LEU A 41 -6.60 1.14 14.25
N ASP A 42 -6.57 2.30 13.58
CA ASP A 42 -6.84 2.37 12.14
C ASP A 42 -5.68 1.76 11.34
N SER A 43 -4.44 2.11 11.69
CA SER A 43 -3.24 1.50 11.10
C SER A 43 -3.23 -0.02 11.29
N LEU A 44 -3.60 -0.50 12.47
CA LEU A 44 -3.66 -1.92 12.78
C LEU A 44 -4.75 -2.65 11.99
N ARG A 45 -5.90 -2.00 11.76
CA ARG A 45 -6.95 -2.54 10.90
C ARG A 45 -6.47 -2.65 9.45
N GLU A 46 -5.82 -1.62 8.92
CA GLU A 46 -5.24 -1.63 7.58
C GLU A 46 -4.20 -2.75 7.43
N ASP A 47 -3.31 -2.90 8.40
CA ASP A 47 -2.31 -3.97 8.43
C ASP A 47 -3.00 -5.35 8.45
N ALA A 48 -4.01 -5.55 9.31
CA ALA A 48 -4.74 -6.81 9.39
C ALA A 48 -5.42 -7.18 8.06
N ILE A 49 -6.08 -6.22 7.40
CA ILE A 49 -6.69 -6.42 6.07
C ILE A 49 -5.61 -6.74 5.04
N SER A 50 -4.48 -6.03 5.06
CA SER A 50 -3.37 -6.27 4.16
C SER A 50 -2.80 -7.68 4.30
N TYR A 51 -2.57 -8.15 5.53
CA TYR A 51 -2.10 -9.52 5.78
C TYR A 51 -3.13 -10.58 5.35
N LYS A 52 -4.43 -10.32 5.57
CA LYS A 52 -5.48 -11.22 5.11
C LYS A 52 -5.49 -11.38 3.59
N ILE A 53 -5.26 -10.30 2.85
CA ILE A 53 -5.26 -10.31 1.38
C ILE A 53 -3.97 -10.94 0.84
N ASN A 54 -2.81 -10.54 1.35
CA ASN A 54 -1.51 -10.91 0.80
C ASN A 54 -1.03 -12.29 1.29
N ASP A 55 -1.29 -12.64 2.54
CA ASP A 55 -0.81 -13.87 3.18
C ASP A 55 -1.91 -14.55 4.03
N PRO A 56 -2.99 -15.05 3.41
CA PRO A 56 -4.17 -15.56 4.11
C PRO A 56 -3.88 -16.76 5.03
N ASP A 57 -2.92 -17.62 4.68
CA ASP A 57 -2.52 -18.75 5.52
C ASP A 57 -1.86 -18.27 6.83
N LEU A 58 -0.94 -17.29 6.73
CA LEU A 58 -0.28 -16.69 7.89
C LEU A 58 -1.29 -15.93 8.75
N TYR A 59 -2.23 -15.25 8.11
CA TYR A 59 -3.32 -14.56 8.79
C TYR A 59 -4.21 -15.53 9.57
N ALA A 60 -4.59 -16.67 8.96
CA ALA A 60 -5.37 -17.70 9.64
C ALA A 60 -4.62 -18.31 10.84
N GLU A 61 -3.30 -18.53 10.72
CA GLU A 61 -2.47 -18.96 11.84
C GLU A 61 -2.42 -17.89 12.96
N ALA A 62 -2.33 -16.62 12.58
CA ALA A 62 -2.35 -15.51 13.52
C ALA A 62 -3.67 -15.45 14.30
N LEU A 63 -4.83 -15.66 13.65
CA LEU A 63 -6.13 -15.73 14.33
C LEU A 63 -6.16 -16.87 15.38
N LEU A 64 -5.65 -18.05 15.03
CA LEU A 64 -5.56 -19.17 15.99
C LEU A 64 -4.64 -18.85 17.18
N PHE A 65 -3.53 -18.15 16.92
CA PHE A 65 -2.59 -17.74 17.94
C PHE A 65 -3.19 -16.68 18.88
N TYR A 66 -3.75 -15.61 18.32
CA TYR A 66 -4.33 -14.50 19.08
C TYR A 66 -5.66 -14.86 19.77
N GLY A 67 -6.37 -15.89 19.29
CA GLY A 67 -7.54 -16.44 19.98
C GLY A 67 -7.25 -17.00 21.37
N ARG A 68 -5.97 -17.15 21.73
CA ARG A 68 -5.50 -17.58 23.05
C ARG A 68 -5.19 -16.42 24.00
N THR A 69 -5.48 -15.18 23.61
CA THR A 69 -5.21 -14.00 24.43
C THR A 69 -5.84 -14.14 25.82
N SER A 70 -5.06 -13.82 26.86
CA SER A 70 -5.50 -13.85 28.25
C SER A 70 -6.64 -12.85 28.49
N GLY A 71 -7.62 -13.23 29.33
CA GLY A 71 -8.69 -12.32 29.76
C GLY A 71 -8.23 -11.16 30.65
N THR A 72 -6.95 -11.09 30.99
CA THR A 72 -6.32 -9.96 31.69
C THR A 72 -5.60 -9.01 30.75
N ASP A 73 -5.74 -9.17 29.43
CA ASP A 73 -5.21 -8.24 28.44
C ASP A 73 -5.84 -6.85 28.62
N GLY A 74 -5.00 -5.82 28.61
CA GLY A 74 -5.41 -4.43 28.79
C GLY A 74 -5.90 -3.74 27.52
N HIS A 75 -5.64 -4.35 26.36
CA HIS A 75 -5.99 -3.85 25.03
C HIS A 75 -6.71 -4.92 24.20
N PRO A 76 -7.86 -5.46 24.68
CA PRO A 76 -8.64 -6.44 23.92
C PRO A 76 -9.12 -5.89 22.57
N GLU A 77 -9.34 -4.57 22.46
CA GLU A 77 -9.76 -3.90 21.23
C GLU A 77 -8.77 -4.13 20.06
N VAL A 78 -7.49 -4.30 20.37
CA VAL A 78 -6.45 -4.60 19.37
C VAL A 78 -6.67 -5.99 18.76
N ILE A 79 -7.01 -6.97 19.60
CA ILE A 79 -7.30 -8.33 19.12
C ILE A 79 -8.64 -8.35 18.38
N GLU A 80 -9.65 -7.66 18.89
CA GLU A 80 -10.97 -7.58 18.24
C GLU A 80 -10.86 -7.06 16.80
N ILE A 81 -10.08 -6.02 16.53
CA ILE A 81 -9.88 -5.48 15.18
C ILE A 81 -9.30 -6.51 14.21
N ILE A 82 -8.33 -7.32 14.68
CA ILE A 82 -7.76 -8.40 13.85
C ILE A 82 -8.86 -9.42 13.53
N PHE A 83 -9.73 -9.78 14.46
CA PHE A 83 -10.84 -10.71 14.17
C PHE A 83 -11.95 -10.07 13.31
N GLU A 84 -12.20 -8.78 13.45
CA GLU A 84 -13.15 -8.05 12.61
C GLU A 84 -12.71 -8.03 11.15
N ALA A 85 -11.41 -7.85 10.89
CA ALA A 85 -10.85 -7.90 9.53
C ALA A 85 -11.05 -9.26 8.86
N ASP A 86 -11.18 -10.36 9.63
CA ASP A 86 -11.55 -11.68 9.08
C ASP A 86 -13.00 -11.72 8.60
N SER A 87 -13.92 -11.07 9.33
CA SER A 87 -15.35 -11.00 8.99
C SER A 87 -15.68 -9.95 7.93
N ALA A 88 -14.82 -8.96 7.72
CA ALA A 88 -14.96 -8.00 6.64
C ALA A 88 -14.70 -8.69 5.29
N GLU A 89 -15.69 -8.72 4.39
CA GLU A 89 -15.51 -9.30 3.05
C GLU A 89 -14.37 -8.60 2.31
N PRO A 90 -13.53 -9.34 1.56
CA PRO A 90 -12.43 -8.72 0.84
C PRO A 90 -13.01 -7.72 -0.17
N ALA A 91 -12.60 -6.45 -0.04
CA ALA A 91 -12.85 -5.49 -1.11
C ALA A 91 -12.12 -6.02 -2.35
N GLU A 92 -12.92 -6.40 -3.35
CA GLU A 92 -12.56 -6.83 -4.70
C GLU A 92 -11.13 -6.44 -5.08
N ALA A 93 -10.27 -7.45 -5.28
CA ALA A 93 -8.97 -7.24 -5.88
C ALA A 93 -9.19 -6.61 -7.27
N VAL A 94 -8.83 -5.33 -7.40
CA VAL A 94 -8.69 -4.71 -8.73
C VAL A 94 -7.46 -5.35 -9.36
N ASP A 95 -7.73 -6.20 -10.34
CA ASP A 95 -6.79 -6.71 -11.31
C ASP A 95 -6.25 -5.50 -12.08
N GLU A 96 -5.18 -4.87 -11.58
CA GLU A 96 -4.39 -3.93 -12.37
C GLU A 96 -3.59 -4.77 -13.38
N GLU A 97 -4.26 -5.19 -14.46
CA GLU A 97 -3.56 -5.59 -15.68
C GLU A 97 -2.87 -4.34 -16.24
N ASP A 98 -1.54 -4.38 -16.20
CA ASP A 98 -0.60 -3.37 -16.67
C ASP A 98 -1.01 -2.77 -18.04
N GLU A 99 -1.21 -1.45 -18.07
CA GLU A 99 -1.17 -0.65 -19.29
C GLU A 99 0.27 -0.59 -19.81
N ASP A 100 0.66 -1.58 -20.61
CA ASP A 100 1.86 -1.49 -21.45
C ASP A 100 1.52 -0.75 -22.75
N GLY A 101 1.42 0.57 -22.66
CA GLY A 101 1.45 1.46 -23.81
C GLY A 101 2.75 2.25 -23.86
N GLU A 102 3.63 1.96 -24.81
CA GLU A 102 4.61 2.88 -25.43
C GLU A 102 4.84 2.37 -26.87
N ASP A 103 4.27 3.03 -27.88
CA ASP A 103 4.87 4.11 -28.70
C ASP A 103 5.99 3.61 -29.63
N GLU A 104 5.75 3.58 -30.95
CA GLU A 104 6.76 4.01 -31.93
C GLU A 104 6.06 4.73 -33.10
N ASP A 105 6.45 5.99 -33.24
CA ASP A 105 6.21 6.90 -34.35
C ASP A 105 6.58 6.24 -35.69
N ASP A 106 5.75 6.42 -36.73
CA ASP A 106 6.25 6.40 -38.11
C ASP A 106 5.73 7.65 -38.82
N GLU A 107 6.64 8.61 -38.87
CA GLU A 107 6.56 9.89 -39.54
C GLU A 107 6.61 9.69 -41.07
N GLU A 108 5.96 10.61 -41.78
CA GLU A 108 6.23 11.05 -43.15
C GLU A 108 5.92 10.09 -44.32
N ASP A 109 4.91 10.46 -45.12
CA ASP A 109 5.15 10.53 -46.56
C ASP A 109 4.42 11.75 -47.15
N GLU A 110 5.21 12.56 -47.83
CA GLU A 110 4.98 13.96 -48.12
C GLU A 110 3.99 14.20 -49.27
N GLU A 111 3.41 15.39 -49.24
CA GLU A 111 2.50 15.93 -50.24
C GLU A 111 3.27 16.19 -51.56
N ASP A 112 2.89 15.49 -52.63
CA ASP A 112 3.26 15.84 -54.01
C ASP A 112 2.60 17.19 -54.38
N GLU A 113 3.35 18.29 -54.24
CA GLU A 113 3.03 19.53 -54.94
C GLU A 113 3.76 19.58 -56.30
N GLU A 114 2.96 19.63 -57.35
CA GLU A 114 3.37 19.95 -58.71
C GLU A 114 3.92 21.39 -58.76
N ASP A 115 5.12 21.59 -59.30
CA ASP A 115 5.47 22.89 -59.88
C ASP A 115 6.34 22.68 -61.14
N GLU A 116 5.73 23.01 -62.28
CA GLU A 116 6.40 23.30 -63.53
C GLU A 116 7.04 24.69 -63.43
N GLU A 117 8.32 24.84 -63.78
CA GLU A 117 8.78 25.79 -64.80
C GLU A 117 10.32 25.84 -64.84
N ASP A 118 10.84 25.36 -65.97
CA ASP A 118 11.66 26.13 -66.90
C ASP A 118 13.00 26.69 -66.41
N GLY A 119 14.06 26.02 -66.85
CA GLY A 119 15.42 26.53 -66.77
C GLY A 119 15.70 27.65 -67.77
N GLU A 120 16.64 28.52 -67.40
CA GLU A 120 17.62 29.18 -68.28
C GLU A 120 18.61 29.94 -67.36
N ASN A 121 19.82 29.43 -67.16
CA ASN A 121 21.03 29.68 -67.96
C ASN A 121 21.95 30.77 -67.36
N ASP A 122 23.10 30.27 -66.93
CA ASP A 122 24.44 30.83 -66.74
C ASP A 122 24.67 32.35 -66.88
N GLY A 123 25.15 32.92 -65.77
CA GLY A 123 25.94 34.16 -65.73
C GLY A 123 27.19 33.99 -64.88
N GLY A 124 28.21 33.35 -65.43
CA GLY A 124 29.50 33.16 -64.78
C GLY A 124 30.36 34.43 -64.72
N GLY A 125 31.01 34.64 -63.58
CA GLY A 125 32.46 34.92 -63.52
C GLY A 125 32.95 36.38 -63.49
N ARG A 126 33.51 36.71 -62.31
CA ARG A 126 34.64 37.64 -62.04
C ARG A 126 34.47 39.13 -62.23
#